data_AF-A0A953GJ54-F1
#
_entry.id   AF-A0A953GJ54-F1
#
_cell.length_a   1.000
_cell.length_b   1.000
_cell.length_c   1.000
_cell.angle_alpha   90.00
_cell.angle_beta   90.00
_cell.angle_gamma   90.00
#
_symmetry.space_group_name_H-M   'P 1'
#
loop_
_entity.id
_entity.type
_entity.pdbx_description
1 polymer ?
#
loop_
_entity_poly.entity_id
_entity_poly.type
_entity_poly.pdbx_seq_one_letter_code
_entity_poly.pdbx_strand_id
1 'polypeptide(L)'
;MATRLTSVCLLFLLCIACKNRLERHGELFAEVMKTPGGLFRGLNLGDSPDVVQQEETGTPTEQNENSITYEMSIGGTGTCKITYNFENNGLYEILVEAGFEKSRDGLDLLAGFREYFNEKYGPYTEERGSLVWEIKSKGPENGIILEMTDESEFSDFGLWSLAIYKPAAQSKRTDSLMVN
;
A
#
# COMPACT_ATOMS: atom_id res chain seq x y z
N MET A 1 -20.39 31.04 -26.18
CA MET A 1 -19.53 29.85 -26.33
C MET A 1 -18.37 30.01 -25.35
N ALA A 2 -18.59 29.74 -24.05
CA ALA A 2 -17.63 30.08 -22.98
C ALA A 2 -17.71 29.10 -21.81
N THR A 3 -17.81 27.80 -22.09
CA THR A 3 -18.00 26.77 -21.05
C THR A 3 -17.04 25.59 -21.15
N ARG A 4 -16.05 25.63 -22.08
CA ARG A 4 -15.07 24.54 -22.24
C ARG A 4 -13.68 24.82 -21.65
N LEU A 5 -13.37 26.07 -21.30
CA LEU A 5 -12.04 26.44 -20.81
C LEU A 5 -11.86 26.27 -19.29
N THR A 6 -12.95 26.37 -18.51
CA THR A 6 -12.90 26.25 -17.04
C THR A 6 -12.70 24.82 -16.56
N SER A 7 -13.24 23.83 -17.28
CA SER A 7 -13.17 22.41 -16.90
C SER A 7 -11.77 21.80 -17.03
N VAL A 8 -10.97 22.28 -18.00
CA VAL A 8 -9.60 21.79 -18.23
C VAL A 8 -8.63 22.35 -17.18
N CYS A 9 -8.77 23.62 -16.80
CA CYS A 9 -7.95 24.22 -15.74
C CYS A 9 -8.24 23.61 -14.35
N LEU A 10 -9.50 23.23 -14.06
CA LEU A 10 -9.86 22.64 -12.77
C LEU A 10 -9.25 21.24 -12.58
N LEU A 11 -9.23 20.42 -13.64
CA LEU A 11 -8.60 19.09 -13.61
C LEU A 11 -7.07 19.18 -13.45
N PHE A 12 -6.43 20.12 -14.16
CA PHE A 12 -4.98 20.29 -14.11
C PHE A 12 -4.51 20.78 -12.72
N LEU A 13 -5.26 21.66 -12.07
CA LEU A 13 -4.97 22.12 -10.71
C LEU A 13 -5.15 21.01 -9.66
N LEU A 14 -6.12 20.10 -9.85
CA LEU A 14 -6.33 18.96 -8.94
C LEU A 14 -5.16 17.96 -9.00
N CYS A 15 -4.66 17.66 -10.20
CA CYS A 15 -3.54 16.72 -10.38
C CYS A 15 -2.24 17.24 -9.74
N ILE A 16 -1.97 18.55 -9.82
CA ILE A 16 -0.79 19.17 -9.18
C ILE A 16 -0.92 19.10 -7.66
N ALA A 17 -2.11 19.32 -7.10
CA ALA A 17 -2.33 19.24 -5.66
C ALA A 17 -2.14 17.82 -5.11
N CYS A 18 -2.57 16.78 -5.84
CA CYS A 18 -2.37 15.39 -5.42
C CYS A 18 -0.90 14.96 -5.45
N LYS A 19 -0.16 15.32 -6.51
CA LYS A 19 1.27 15.01 -6.63
C LYS A 19 2.09 15.70 -5.53
N ASN A 20 1.85 16.99 -5.31
CA ASN A 20 2.52 17.76 -4.25
C ASN A 20 2.23 17.22 -2.84
N ARG A 21 1.11 16.50 -2.64
CA ARG A 21 0.77 15.92 -1.34
C ARG A 21 1.62 14.69 -1.02
N LEU A 22 1.84 13.80 -1.98
CA LEU A 22 2.64 12.61 -1.77
C LEU A 22 4.14 12.93 -1.68
N GLU A 23 4.64 13.83 -2.52
CA GLU A 23 6.07 14.20 -2.55
C GLU A 23 6.59 14.79 -1.23
N ARG A 24 5.69 15.28 -0.37
CA ARG A 24 6.03 15.70 1.00
C ARG A 24 6.56 14.57 1.88
N HIS A 25 6.27 13.33 1.53
CA HIS A 25 6.77 12.12 2.21
C HIS A 25 7.93 11.47 1.45
N GLY A 26 8.50 12.16 0.45
CA GLY A 26 9.63 11.67 -0.34
C GLY A 26 9.27 11.26 -1.77
N GLU A 27 10.24 11.42 -2.68
CA GLU A 27 10.04 11.14 -4.12
C GLU A 27 9.84 9.64 -4.39
N LEU A 28 10.65 8.77 -3.77
CA LEU A 28 10.51 7.31 -3.89
C LEU A 28 9.14 6.85 -3.39
N PHE A 29 8.67 7.41 -2.26
CA PHE A 29 7.36 7.11 -1.72
C PHE A 29 6.25 7.55 -2.70
N ALA A 30 6.34 8.76 -3.24
CA ALA A 30 5.36 9.25 -4.20
C ALA A 30 5.31 8.41 -5.49
N GLU A 31 6.48 7.93 -5.96
CA GLU A 31 6.60 7.02 -7.09
C GLU A 31 5.91 5.68 -6.84
N VAL A 32 6.10 5.08 -5.66
CA VAL A 32 5.44 3.82 -5.28
C VAL A 32 3.96 4.03 -4.97
N MET A 33 3.55 5.10 -4.31
CA MET A 33 2.14 5.30 -3.94
C MET A 33 1.27 5.78 -5.09
N LYS A 34 1.80 6.45 -6.12
CA LYS A 34 1.10 7.05 -7.29
C LYS A 34 0.00 8.08 -6.97
N THR A 35 -0.92 7.75 -6.08
CA THR A 35 -2.09 8.52 -5.67
C THR A 35 -2.34 8.35 -4.17
N PRO A 36 -2.81 9.39 -3.46
CA PRO A 36 -3.19 9.27 -2.04
C PRO A 36 -4.51 8.51 -1.81
N GLY A 37 -5.22 8.14 -2.89
CA GLY A 37 -6.51 7.44 -2.83
C GLY A 37 -6.40 5.99 -2.36
N GLY A 38 -7.49 5.49 -1.78
CA GLY A 38 -7.62 4.11 -1.31
C GLY A 38 -6.64 3.74 -0.19
N LEU A 39 -6.45 2.44 0.03
CA LEU A 39 -5.43 1.91 0.94
C LEU A 39 -4.04 2.00 0.32
N PHE A 40 -3.92 1.68 -0.97
CA PHE A 40 -2.66 1.70 -1.72
C PHE A 40 -2.93 1.98 -3.20
N ARG A 41 -2.29 3.01 -3.77
CA ARG A 41 -2.38 3.36 -5.21
C ARG A 41 -3.80 3.48 -5.76
N GLY A 42 -4.78 3.90 -4.96
CA GLY A 42 -6.17 4.06 -5.37
C GLY A 42 -7.06 2.85 -5.07
N LEU A 43 -6.45 1.71 -4.75
CA LEU A 43 -7.11 0.43 -4.53
C LEU A 43 -7.46 0.20 -3.06
N ASN A 44 -8.53 -0.56 -2.86
CA ASN A 44 -9.04 -0.99 -1.55
C ASN A 44 -9.25 -2.49 -1.53
N LEU A 45 -9.22 -3.08 -0.33
CA LEU A 45 -9.68 -4.46 -0.17
C LEU A 45 -11.14 -4.58 -0.60
N GLY A 46 -11.45 -5.65 -1.31
CA GLY A 46 -12.73 -5.92 -1.96
C GLY A 46 -12.80 -5.52 -3.44
N ASP A 47 -11.84 -4.75 -3.95
CA ASP A 47 -11.79 -4.41 -5.38
C ASP A 47 -11.57 -5.67 -6.23
N SER A 48 -12.17 -5.69 -7.43
CA SER A 48 -12.06 -6.85 -8.32
C SER A 48 -10.73 -6.86 -9.09
N PRO A 49 -10.31 -8.01 -9.64
CA PRO A 49 -9.15 -8.09 -10.54
C PRO A 49 -9.21 -7.11 -11.71
N ASP A 50 -10.40 -6.82 -12.24
CA ASP A 50 -10.60 -5.85 -13.32
C ASP A 50 -10.33 -4.42 -12.87
N VAL A 51 -10.70 -4.05 -11.64
CA VAL A 51 -10.42 -2.73 -11.07
C VAL A 51 -8.91 -2.57 -10.84
N VAL A 52 -8.24 -3.59 -10.29
CA VAL A 52 -6.78 -3.58 -10.10
C VAL A 52 -6.04 -3.35 -11.42
N GLN A 53 -6.43 -4.05 -12.49
CA GLN A 53 -5.82 -3.90 -13.80
C GLN A 53 -6.15 -2.55 -14.48
N GLN A 54 -7.25 -1.88 -14.12
CA GLN A 54 -7.57 -0.55 -14.63
C GLN A 54 -6.73 0.54 -13.95
N GLU A 55 -6.48 0.42 -12.65
CA GLU A 55 -5.65 1.36 -11.90
C GLU A 55 -4.15 1.16 -12.20
N GLU A 56 -3.71 -0.07 -12.43
CA GLU A 56 -2.34 -0.34 -12.85
C GLU A 56 -2.17 -0.20 -14.36
N THR A 57 -1.49 0.86 -14.79
CA THR A 57 -1.27 1.20 -16.21
C THR A 57 -0.24 0.30 -16.93
N GLY A 58 0.29 -0.72 -16.26
CA GLY A 58 1.32 -1.62 -16.79
C GLY A 58 0.78 -3.01 -17.14
N THR A 59 1.61 -3.83 -17.78
CA THR A 59 1.31 -5.26 -17.92
C THR A 59 1.77 -5.99 -16.66
N PRO A 60 0.94 -6.88 -16.09
CA PRO A 60 1.40 -7.75 -15.00
C PRO A 60 2.64 -8.55 -15.41
N THR A 61 3.59 -8.71 -14.51
CA THR A 61 4.72 -9.63 -14.69
C THR A 61 4.29 -11.08 -14.45
N GLU A 62 3.35 -11.29 -13.52
CA GLU A 62 2.72 -12.59 -13.28
C GLU A 62 1.23 -12.42 -13.05
N GLN A 63 0.43 -13.37 -13.53
CA GLN A 63 -1.01 -13.37 -13.34
C GLN A 63 -1.55 -14.81 -13.32
N ASN A 64 -2.38 -15.11 -12.33
CA ASN A 64 -3.18 -16.32 -12.26
C ASN A 64 -4.57 -15.99 -11.71
N GLU A 65 -5.40 -17.02 -11.45
CA GLU A 65 -6.79 -16.84 -10.99
C GLU A 65 -6.91 -16.12 -9.64
N ASN A 66 -5.90 -16.22 -8.79
CA ASN A 66 -5.93 -15.71 -7.41
C ASN A 66 -4.92 -14.59 -7.16
N SER A 67 -4.05 -14.26 -8.12
CA SER A 67 -3.07 -13.19 -7.93
C SER A 67 -2.69 -12.46 -9.21
N ILE A 68 -2.36 -11.17 -9.06
CA ILE A 68 -1.77 -10.33 -10.11
C ILE A 68 -0.54 -9.65 -9.51
N THR A 69 0.61 -9.81 -10.16
CA THR A 69 1.88 -9.19 -9.75
C THR A 69 2.36 -8.21 -10.79
N TYR A 70 2.84 -7.06 -10.33
CA TYR A 70 3.54 -6.05 -11.13
C TYR A 70 4.93 -5.82 -10.57
N GLU A 71 5.91 -5.68 -11.45
CA GLU A 71 7.25 -5.22 -11.08
C GLU A 71 7.59 -3.93 -11.80
N MET A 72 8.25 -3.02 -11.09
CA MET A 72 8.69 -1.75 -11.64
C MET A 72 10.04 -1.33 -11.06
N SER A 73 10.85 -0.65 -11.87
CA SER A 73 12.01 0.08 -11.37
C SER A 73 11.57 1.33 -10.62
N ILE A 74 12.26 1.67 -9.54
CA ILE A 74 12.02 2.86 -8.71
C ILE A 74 13.32 3.59 -8.42
N GLY A 75 13.33 4.92 -8.43
CA GLY A 75 14.54 5.70 -8.10
C GLY A 75 15.77 5.43 -8.98
N GLY A 76 15.59 4.83 -10.16
CA GLY A 76 16.65 4.48 -11.11
C GLY A 76 17.54 3.28 -10.74
N THR A 77 17.54 2.82 -9.48
CA THR A 77 18.36 1.68 -9.02
C THR A 77 17.58 0.65 -8.20
N GLY A 78 16.38 0.99 -7.73
CA GLY A 78 15.55 0.08 -6.96
C GLY A 78 14.58 -0.70 -7.84
N THR A 79 14.06 -1.79 -7.27
CA THR A 79 12.96 -2.55 -7.81
C THR A 79 11.82 -2.59 -6.79
N CYS A 80 10.59 -2.58 -7.27
CA CYS A 80 9.39 -2.72 -6.47
C CYS A 80 8.50 -3.78 -7.11
N LYS A 81 8.13 -4.79 -6.34
CA LYS A 81 7.15 -5.82 -6.69
C LYS A 81 5.89 -5.57 -5.88
N ILE A 82 4.76 -5.59 -6.56
CA ILE A 82 3.43 -5.39 -5.96
C ILE A 82 2.59 -6.59 -6.35
N THR A 83 2.16 -7.36 -5.37
CA THR A 83 1.29 -8.53 -5.57
C THR A 83 -0.07 -8.27 -4.94
N TYR A 84 -1.11 -8.40 -5.75
CA TYR A 84 -2.51 -8.30 -5.37
C TYR A 84 -3.09 -9.70 -5.30
N ASN A 85 -3.57 -10.13 -4.12
CA ASN A 85 -4.14 -11.47 -3.91
C ASN A 85 -5.66 -11.40 -3.74
N PHE A 86 -6.37 -12.31 -4.41
CA PHE A 86 -7.82 -12.31 -4.54
C PHE A 86 -8.44 -13.57 -3.96
N GLU A 87 -9.60 -13.40 -3.33
CA GLU A 87 -10.45 -14.49 -2.89
C GLU A 87 -11.90 -14.11 -3.24
N ASN A 88 -12.66 -15.03 -3.83
CA ASN A 88 -14.05 -14.78 -4.26
C ASN A 88 -14.20 -13.50 -5.12
N ASN A 89 -13.24 -13.25 -6.02
CA ASN A 89 -13.18 -12.07 -6.90
C ASN A 89 -13.02 -10.72 -6.17
N GLY A 90 -12.62 -10.73 -4.90
CA GLY A 90 -12.30 -9.51 -4.13
C GLY A 90 -10.86 -9.53 -3.64
N LEU A 91 -10.17 -8.40 -3.77
CA LEU A 91 -8.83 -8.18 -3.24
C LEU A 91 -8.83 -8.34 -1.72
N TYR A 92 -8.09 -9.30 -1.19
CA TYR A 92 -8.02 -9.51 0.27
C TYR A 92 -6.67 -9.11 0.86
N GLU A 93 -5.63 -9.01 0.02
CA GLU A 93 -4.28 -8.66 0.45
C GLU A 93 -3.51 -7.94 -0.66
N ILE A 94 -2.74 -6.93 -0.27
CA ILE A 94 -1.74 -6.25 -1.09
C ILE A 94 -0.38 -6.47 -0.43
N LEU A 95 0.56 -7.04 -1.18
CA LEU A 95 1.95 -7.21 -0.77
C LEU A 95 2.82 -6.29 -1.61
N VAL A 96 3.70 -5.54 -0.95
CA VAL A 96 4.68 -4.66 -1.58
C VAL A 96 6.04 -5.07 -1.06
N GLU A 97 6.96 -5.35 -1.98
CA GLU A 97 8.34 -5.68 -1.67
C GLU A 97 9.22 -4.75 -2.51
N ALA A 98 10.16 -4.07 -1.89
CA ALA A 98 11.10 -3.24 -2.62
C ALA A 98 12.54 -3.43 -2.15
N GLY A 99 13.44 -3.37 -3.13
CA GLY A 99 14.86 -3.60 -2.95
C GLY A 99 15.69 -2.52 -3.63
N PHE A 100 16.76 -2.11 -2.97
CA PHE A 100 17.70 -1.09 -3.46
C PHE A 100 19.14 -1.55 -3.29
N GLU A 101 19.98 -1.17 -4.26
CA GLU A 101 21.44 -1.34 -4.15
C GLU A 101 22.05 -0.63 -2.94
N LYS A 102 21.41 0.46 -2.48
CA LYS A 102 21.84 1.25 -1.33
C LYS A 102 20.80 1.19 -0.22
N SER A 103 21.21 0.76 0.96
CA SER A 103 20.37 0.77 2.18
C SER A 103 19.67 2.12 2.42
N ARG A 104 20.36 3.24 2.20
CA ARG A 104 19.79 4.59 2.40
C ARG A 104 18.50 4.83 1.62
N ASP A 105 18.45 4.44 0.36
CA ASP A 105 17.28 4.70 -0.49
C ASP A 105 16.06 3.89 0.00
N GLY A 106 16.31 2.66 0.48
CA GLY A 106 15.28 1.85 1.16
C GLY A 106 14.78 2.47 2.46
N LEU A 107 15.69 2.99 3.28
CA LEU A 107 15.33 3.69 4.53
C LEU A 107 14.53 4.97 4.28
N ASP A 108 14.89 5.74 3.23
CA ASP A 108 14.16 6.94 2.84
C ASP A 108 12.73 6.60 2.37
N LEU A 109 12.55 5.49 1.63
CA LEU A 109 11.22 5.00 1.22
C LEU A 109 10.38 4.55 2.43
N LEU A 110 10.97 3.78 3.34
CA LEU A 110 10.32 3.30 4.56
C LEU A 110 9.88 4.47 5.45
N ALA A 111 10.74 5.48 5.61
CA ALA A 111 10.40 6.70 6.35
C ALA A 111 9.17 7.40 5.77
N GLY A 112 9.10 7.51 4.44
CA GLY A 112 7.95 8.09 3.74
C GLY A 112 6.63 7.35 4.01
N PHE A 113 6.65 6.02 3.91
CA PHE A 113 5.47 5.20 4.24
C PHE A 113 5.05 5.35 5.70
N ARG A 114 6.01 5.29 6.62
CA ARG A 114 5.77 5.46 8.06
C ARG A 114 5.12 6.80 8.36
N GLU A 115 5.64 7.88 7.82
CA GLU A 115 5.08 9.23 8.02
C GLU A 115 3.67 9.34 7.45
N TYR A 116 3.46 8.87 6.21
CA TYR A 116 2.17 8.92 5.55
C TYR A 116 1.08 8.12 6.30
N PHE A 117 1.37 6.88 6.70
CA PHE A 117 0.40 6.07 7.44
C PHE A 117 0.17 6.58 8.86
N ASN A 118 1.18 7.16 9.51
CA ASN A 118 0.99 7.86 10.78
C ASN A 118 0.04 9.05 10.66
N GLU A 119 0.18 9.86 9.61
CA GLU A 119 -0.74 10.97 9.35
C GLU A 119 -2.16 10.48 9.01
N LYS A 120 -2.28 9.38 8.27
CA LYS A 120 -3.56 8.89 7.75
C LYS A 120 -4.35 8.07 8.78
N TYR A 121 -3.69 7.20 9.52
CA TYR A 121 -4.33 6.20 10.39
C TYR A 121 -3.98 6.34 11.87
N GLY A 122 -3.05 7.24 12.22
CA GLY A 122 -2.53 7.39 13.57
C GLY A 122 -1.25 6.56 13.79
N PRO A 123 -0.67 6.61 15.00
CA PRO A 123 0.62 5.97 15.28
C PRO A 123 0.56 4.45 15.14
N TYR A 124 1.64 3.85 14.65
CA TYR A 124 1.84 2.40 14.66
C TYR A 124 2.12 1.85 16.07
N THR A 125 1.97 0.54 16.19
CA THR A 125 2.59 -0.29 17.23
C THR A 125 3.76 -1.09 16.65
N GLU A 126 4.70 -1.50 17.49
CA GLU A 126 5.77 -2.43 17.07
C GLU A 126 5.41 -3.85 17.52
N GLU A 127 5.37 -4.78 16.57
CA GLU A 127 5.04 -6.17 16.83
C GLU A 127 6.01 -7.08 16.07
N ARG A 128 6.81 -7.87 16.81
CA ARG A 128 7.72 -8.89 16.24
C ARG A 128 8.71 -8.36 15.18
N GLY A 129 9.12 -7.10 15.28
CA GLY A 129 10.03 -6.46 14.33
C GLY A 129 9.33 -5.69 13.21
N SER A 130 8.00 -5.77 13.13
CA SER A 130 7.19 -5.03 12.17
C SER A 130 6.58 -3.76 12.80
N LEU A 131 6.39 -2.73 11.98
CA LEU A 131 5.54 -1.58 12.29
C LEU A 131 4.11 -1.89 11.85
N VAL A 132 3.15 -1.81 12.78
CA VAL A 132 1.77 -2.26 12.57
C VAL A 132 0.78 -1.13 12.79
N TRP A 133 -0.09 -0.90 11.80
CA TRP A 133 -1.26 -0.02 11.91
C TRP A 133 -2.54 -0.84 11.83
N GLU A 134 -3.37 -0.75 12.86
CA GLU A 134 -4.75 -1.25 12.81
C GLU A 134 -5.69 -0.07 12.51
N ILE A 135 -6.33 -0.09 11.33
CA ILE A 135 -7.26 0.97 10.94
C ILE A 135 -8.53 0.89 11.80
N LYS A 136 -8.74 1.92 12.62
CA LYS A 136 -9.95 2.10 13.43
C LYS A 136 -10.86 3.13 12.76
N SER A 137 -11.89 2.67 12.06
CA SER A 137 -12.81 3.54 11.33
C SER A 137 -14.27 3.09 11.49
N LYS A 138 -15.22 3.93 11.07
CA LYS A 138 -16.63 3.51 10.94
C LYS A 138 -16.94 2.92 9.55
N GLY A 139 -15.96 2.88 8.67
CA GLY A 139 -16.09 2.50 7.27
C GLY A 139 -15.69 1.06 6.98
N PRO A 140 -15.65 0.67 5.70
CA PRO A 140 -15.27 -0.68 5.27
C PRO A 140 -13.82 -1.04 5.63
N GLU A 141 -12.97 -0.03 5.82
CA GLU A 141 -11.56 -0.17 6.19
C GLU A 141 -11.35 -0.60 7.64
N ASN A 142 -12.40 -0.60 8.48
CA ASN A 142 -12.25 -0.93 9.89
C ASN A 142 -11.71 -2.35 10.10
N GLY A 143 -10.65 -2.45 10.89
CA GLY A 143 -9.97 -3.70 11.21
C GLY A 143 -9.00 -4.19 10.12
N ILE A 144 -8.71 -3.38 9.10
CA ILE A 144 -7.59 -3.64 8.19
C ILE A 144 -6.27 -3.40 8.92
N ILE A 145 -5.30 -4.27 8.66
CA ILE A 145 -3.93 -4.19 9.17
C ILE A 145 -3.01 -3.75 8.04
N LEU A 146 -2.14 -2.79 8.33
CA LEU A 146 -0.94 -2.52 7.55
C LEU A 146 0.26 -2.94 8.39
N GLU A 147 1.12 -3.77 7.82
CA GLU A 147 2.32 -4.30 8.48
C GLU A 147 3.53 -4.02 7.60
N MET A 148 4.52 -3.30 8.13
CA MET A 148 5.71 -2.91 7.38
C MET A 148 6.98 -3.33 8.12
N THR A 149 7.92 -3.94 7.40
CA THR A 149 9.14 -4.50 7.98
C THR A 149 10.36 -4.01 7.21
N ASP A 150 11.40 -3.60 7.94
CA ASP A 150 12.74 -3.41 7.39
C ASP A 150 13.43 -4.79 7.32
N GLU A 151 13.61 -5.29 6.10
CA GLU A 151 14.21 -6.60 5.82
C GLU A 151 15.74 -6.48 5.60
N SER A 152 16.32 -5.32 5.87
CA SER A 152 17.73 -5.01 5.61
C SER A 152 18.68 -5.47 6.72
N GLU A 153 18.19 -6.05 7.83
CA GLU A 153 18.95 -6.31 9.08
C GLU A 153 20.28 -7.05 8.86
N PHE A 154 20.41 -7.83 7.78
CA PHE A 154 21.61 -8.60 7.46
C PHE A 154 22.20 -8.30 6.08
N SER A 155 21.98 -7.08 5.56
CA SER A 155 22.26 -6.74 4.17
C SER A 155 22.75 -5.30 3.98
N ASP A 156 23.67 -5.09 3.02
CA ASP A 156 24.01 -3.73 2.54
C ASP A 156 22.93 -3.15 1.61
N PHE A 157 21.99 -4.00 1.16
CA PHE A 157 20.84 -3.64 0.35
C PHE A 157 19.70 -3.07 1.21
N GLY A 158 18.99 -2.07 0.68
CA GLY A 158 17.76 -1.58 1.31
C GLY A 158 16.60 -2.47 0.91
N LEU A 159 16.19 -3.38 1.79
CA LEU A 159 15.09 -4.32 1.57
C LEU A 159 13.96 -4.00 2.55
N TRP A 160 12.73 -3.95 2.08
CA TRP A 160 11.58 -3.80 2.96
C TRP A 160 10.33 -4.42 2.34
N SER A 161 9.37 -4.70 3.22
CA SER A 161 8.07 -5.27 2.85
C SER A 161 6.93 -4.48 3.49
N LEU A 162 5.78 -4.43 2.83
CA LEU A 162 4.52 -3.94 3.35
C LEU A 162 3.39 -4.89 2.95
N ALA A 163 2.63 -5.34 3.93
CA ALA A 163 1.40 -6.09 3.74
C ALA A 163 0.20 -5.25 4.18
N ILE A 164 -0.85 -5.25 3.37
CA ILE A 164 -2.15 -4.63 3.70
C ILE A 164 -3.21 -5.71 3.56
N TYR A 165 -3.85 -6.09 4.66
CA TYR A 165 -4.78 -7.21 4.67
C TYR A 165 -5.86 -7.04 5.73
N LYS A 166 -6.94 -7.81 5.57
CA LYS A 166 -7.93 -7.98 6.64
C LYS A 166 -7.60 -9.27 7.39
N PRO A 167 -7.34 -9.22 8.71
CA PRO A 167 -7.08 -10.43 9.48
C PRO A 167 -8.32 -11.31 9.39
N ALA A 168 -8.12 -12.60 9.19
CA ALA A 168 -9.20 -13.57 9.27
C ALA A 168 -9.93 -13.36 10.59
N ALA A 169 -11.26 -13.30 10.56
CA ALA A 169 -12.04 -13.18 11.79
C ALA A 169 -11.57 -14.29 12.74
N GLN A 170 -10.89 -13.92 13.83
CA GLN A 170 -10.57 -14.89 14.86
C GLN A 170 -11.91 -15.47 15.27
N SER A 171 -12.15 -16.74 14.89
CA SER A 171 -13.20 -17.54 15.48
C SER A 171 -13.08 -17.29 16.97
N LYS A 172 -14.09 -16.64 17.57
CA LYS A 172 -14.19 -16.52 19.01
C LYS A 172 -14.06 -17.95 19.51
N ARG A 173 -12.87 -18.35 19.96
CA ARG A 173 -12.72 -19.51 20.81
C ARG A 173 -13.58 -19.17 22.01
N THR A 174 -14.76 -19.76 22.02
CA THR A 174 -15.57 -19.93 23.20
C THR A 174 -14.70 -20.67 24.18
N ASP A 175 -13.99 -19.93 25.03
CA ASP A 175 -13.60 -20.40 26.36
C ASP A 175 -14.86 -20.40 27.24
N SER A 176 -15.85 -21.17 26.80
CA SER A 176 -16.86 -21.78 27.65
C SER A 176 -16.45 -23.24 27.75
N LEU A 177 -16.23 -23.70 28.97
CA LEU A 177 -15.63 -24.98 29.44
C LEU A 177 -14.21 -24.70 29.98
N MET A 178 -13.98 -24.52 31.28
CA MET A 178 -14.47 -25.39 32.35
C MET A 178 -14.78 -24.59 33.63
N VAL A 179 -16.06 -24.59 34.00
CA VAL A 179 -16.44 -24.79 35.40
C VAL A 179 -16.37 -26.29 35.63
N ASN A 180 -15.50 -26.71 36.55
CA ASN A 180 -15.74 -27.74 37.55
C ASN A 180 -14.66 -27.62 38.62
#